data_AF-A0A2I0B1A9-F1
#
_entry.id   AF-A0A2I0B1A9-F1
#
_cell.length_a   1.000
_cell.length_b   1.000
_cell.length_c   1.000
_cell.angle_alpha   90.00
_cell.angle_beta   90.00
_cell.angle_gamma   90.00
#
_symmetry.space_group_name_H-M   'P 1'
#
loop_
_entity.id
_entity.type
_entity.pdbx_description
1 polymer ?
#
loop_
_entity_poly.entity_id
_entity_poly.type
_entity_poly.pdbx_seq_one_letter_code
_entity_poly.pdbx_strand_id
1 'polypeptide(L)'
;MGNRKFERVTGTHIGGGTMFGLAKLLTGCASYDEFLKLSQQGDNLVLDLIVKDICGELVCQKQGLSASTLASSFGKVMSSRRNLSDYKAEDLATTLLSAFTYNIAQVSFLVASLLRLKRVYFGGSYIRGHASTMDNISYAIDFWSKGQMQALFLRHEGFLGALGALMSNGNLDNDDLTLGDSEEHELINVASRTHPGKIPVELKEETFPYLLVNIGSGVSMIEVIGKGKFERIIGTHLGGGTILGLARLLTGCSSYDEFLELSQRGDNLSVDLTVGDIYGQHGYPKIGLPATTTAASFGKVMSNRLSDYKAEDLAAALLNAFTYNIGQIAYFVANLSGLKRIFFRGAYICGHSKTMDKISRALKYWSKGQVQTTFLCHEGFMGALGAFFSYENMGIDELAANDFIKEVLLSAPYMTGKAQASPPLNSNKLNNEFGLKEEVKRLEKDNAELLAETERLKRENMELKSALDQLRNKC
;
A
#
# COMPACT_ATOMS: atom_id res chain seq x y z
N MET A 1 15.00 28.73 -27.47
CA MET A 1 13.54 28.73 -27.64
C MET A 1 13.09 27.29 -27.75
N GLY A 2 12.25 26.80 -26.84
CA GLY A 2 11.63 25.48 -27.00
C GLY A 2 10.53 25.59 -28.06
N ASN A 3 10.51 24.68 -29.03
CA ASN A 3 9.39 24.57 -29.96
C ASN A 3 8.08 24.46 -29.15
N ARG A 4 6.98 25.05 -29.63
CA ARG A 4 5.62 25.04 -29.01
C ARG A 4 4.99 23.63 -28.91
N LYS A 5 5.81 22.58 -28.76
CA LYS A 5 5.39 21.20 -28.60
C LYS A 5 5.26 20.90 -27.11
N PHE A 6 4.02 20.79 -26.65
CA PHE A 6 3.68 20.31 -25.32
C PHE A 6 2.89 19.03 -25.49
N GLU A 7 3.21 18.01 -24.70
CA GLU A 7 2.53 16.73 -24.73
C GLU A 7 2.10 16.37 -23.32
N ARG A 8 0.86 15.89 -23.19
CA ARG A 8 0.41 15.28 -21.94
C ARG A 8 1.00 13.88 -21.84
N VAL A 9 1.97 13.71 -20.95
CA VAL A 9 2.64 12.42 -20.74
C VAL A 9 1.75 11.46 -19.96
N THR A 10 1.21 11.91 -18.83
CA THR A 10 0.40 11.09 -17.92
C THR A 10 -0.39 11.97 -16.94
N GLY A 11 -1.13 11.35 -16.02
CA GLY A 11 -1.83 12.04 -14.92
C GLY A 11 -2.20 11.07 -13.81
N THR A 12 -2.41 11.60 -12.60
CA THR A 12 -2.86 10.82 -11.44
C THR A 12 -4.08 11.50 -10.83
N HIS A 13 -5.05 10.72 -10.36
CA HIS A 13 -6.21 11.26 -9.66
C HIS A 13 -5.97 11.39 -8.16
N ILE A 14 -4.77 11.04 -7.66
CA ILE A 14 -4.34 11.34 -6.30
C ILE A 14 -3.52 12.65 -6.31
N GLY A 15 -4.16 13.74 -5.91
CA GLY A 15 -3.53 15.05 -5.84
C GLY A 15 -4.15 15.95 -4.78
N GLY A 16 -4.05 17.28 -4.98
CA GLY A 16 -4.54 18.26 -4.00
C GLY A 16 -6.04 18.15 -3.70
N GLY A 17 -6.87 17.83 -4.69
CA GLY A 17 -8.31 17.59 -4.50
C GLY A 17 -8.58 16.39 -3.60
N THR A 18 -7.84 15.29 -3.77
CA THR A 18 -7.94 14.10 -2.92
C THR A 18 -7.51 14.38 -1.50
N MET A 19 -6.37 15.02 -1.34
CA MET A 19 -5.84 15.43 -0.04
C MET A 19 -6.88 16.29 0.69
N PHE A 20 -7.39 17.34 0.04
CA PHE A 20 -8.32 18.26 0.68
C PHE A 20 -9.69 17.62 0.95
N GLY A 21 -10.19 16.77 0.05
CA GLY A 21 -11.41 16.01 0.29
C GLY A 21 -11.30 15.13 1.54
N LEU A 22 -10.19 14.39 1.67
CA LEU A 22 -9.91 13.60 2.88
C LEU A 22 -9.72 14.48 4.11
N ALA A 23 -9.06 15.63 3.97
CA ALA A 23 -8.87 16.59 5.06
C ALA A 23 -10.19 17.09 5.63
N LYS A 24 -11.16 17.46 4.77
CA LYS A 24 -12.48 17.89 5.21
C LYS A 24 -13.17 16.80 6.02
N LEU A 25 -13.12 15.55 5.57
CA LEU A 25 -13.77 14.42 6.24
C LEU A 25 -13.12 14.04 7.57
N LEU A 26 -11.78 14.10 7.65
CA LEU A 26 -11.02 13.63 8.81
C LEU A 26 -10.82 14.70 9.87
N THR A 27 -10.69 15.97 9.46
CA THR A 27 -10.35 17.07 10.38
C THR A 27 -11.51 18.02 10.65
N GLY A 28 -12.54 18.00 9.80
CA GLY A 28 -13.64 18.96 9.86
C GLY A 28 -13.31 20.36 9.32
N CYS A 29 -12.10 20.59 8.78
CA CYS A 29 -11.70 21.91 8.29
C CYS A 29 -12.64 22.43 7.19
N ALA A 30 -12.97 23.71 7.23
CA ALA A 30 -13.84 24.37 6.25
C ALA A 30 -13.07 24.86 5.01
N SER A 31 -11.80 25.21 5.19
CA SER A 31 -10.96 25.80 4.14
C SER A 31 -9.57 25.17 4.05
N TYR A 32 -8.92 25.36 2.90
CA TYR A 32 -7.56 24.89 2.70
C TYR A 32 -6.55 25.61 3.60
N ASP A 33 -6.73 26.91 3.84
CA ASP A 33 -5.87 27.68 4.75
C ASP A 33 -5.98 27.21 6.20
N GLU A 34 -7.18 26.84 6.64
CA GLU A 34 -7.39 26.23 7.96
C GLU A 34 -6.71 24.88 8.07
N PHE A 35 -6.86 24.01 7.06
CA PHE A 35 -6.16 22.73 6.99
C PHE A 35 -4.64 22.90 7.11
N LEU A 36 -4.06 23.90 6.46
CA LEU A 36 -2.63 24.16 6.53
C LEU A 36 -2.16 24.68 7.89
N LYS A 37 -2.99 25.47 8.57
CA LYS A 37 -2.69 25.88 9.95
C LYS A 37 -2.67 24.67 10.89
N LEU A 38 -3.63 23.75 10.73
CA LEU A 38 -3.66 22.49 11.48
C LEU A 38 -2.41 21.65 11.21
N SER A 39 -2.01 21.51 9.94
CA SER A 39 -0.85 20.68 9.56
C SER A 39 0.51 21.23 10.01
N GLN A 40 0.59 22.49 10.41
CA GLN A 40 1.81 23.08 10.98
C GLN A 40 1.99 22.74 12.47
N GLN A 41 0.94 22.27 13.14
CA GLN A 41 0.90 22.06 14.58
C GLN A 41 0.82 20.59 14.98
N GLY A 42 0.70 19.68 14.02
CA GLY A 42 0.54 18.25 14.29
C GLY A 42 1.84 17.45 14.24
N ASP A 43 1.74 16.23 14.72
CA ASP A 43 2.80 15.23 14.65
C ASP A 43 2.31 14.02 13.83
N ASN A 44 2.87 13.86 12.63
CA ASN A 44 2.52 12.74 11.77
C ASN A 44 2.98 11.38 12.33
N LEU A 45 3.98 11.34 13.22
CA LEU A 45 4.45 10.08 13.83
C LEU A 45 3.40 9.42 14.73
N VAL A 46 2.33 10.13 15.09
CA VAL A 46 1.17 9.58 15.80
C VAL A 46 0.44 8.54 14.95
N LEU A 47 0.34 8.77 13.63
CA LEU A 47 -0.39 7.92 12.69
C LEU A 47 0.52 7.16 11.72
N ASP A 48 1.67 7.73 11.39
CA ASP A 48 2.64 7.14 10.46
C ASP A 48 3.41 6.00 11.12
N LEU A 49 3.54 4.90 10.38
CA LEU A 49 4.40 3.78 10.72
C LEU A 49 5.77 3.99 10.08
N ILE A 50 6.83 3.99 10.90
CA ILE A 50 8.22 4.14 10.42
C ILE A 50 8.98 2.82 10.55
N VAL A 51 10.12 2.69 9.86
CA VAL A 51 10.87 1.42 9.75
C VAL A 51 11.28 0.87 11.13
N LYS A 52 11.66 1.73 12.09
CA LYS A 52 12.00 1.27 13.44
C LYS A 52 10.84 0.61 14.18
N ASP A 53 9.61 1.00 13.88
CA ASP A 53 8.41 0.42 14.49
C ASP A 53 8.18 -1.03 14.01
N ILE A 54 8.80 -1.42 12.87
CA ILE A 54 8.67 -2.75 12.27
C ILE A 54 9.84 -3.64 12.67
N CYS A 55 11.07 -3.17 12.49
CA CYS A 55 12.27 -4.01 12.64
C CYS A 55 13.01 -3.78 13.96
N GLY A 56 12.65 -2.75 14.73
CA GLY A 56 13.43 -2.28 15.87
C GLY A 56 14.68 -1.51 15.46
N GLU A 57 15.15 -0.64 16.35
CA GLU A 57 16.26 0.29 16.07
C GLU A 57 17.59 -0.43 15.80
N LEU A 58 17.87 -1.50 16.54
CA LEU A 58 19.11 -2.26 16.42
C LEU A 58 19.28 -2.94 15.06
N VAL A 59 18.18 -3.44 14.49
CA VAL A 59 18.17 -4.07 13.16
C VAL A 59 18.36 -3.03 12.07
N CYS A 60 17.75 -1.85 12.23
CA CYS A 60 17.92 -0.75 11.29
C CYS A 60 19.39 -0.35 11.15
N GLN A 61 20.08 -0.18 12.29
CA GLN A 61 21.51 0.15 12.32
C GLN A 61 22.37 -0.94 11.65
N LYS A 62 22.11 -2.22 11.95
CA LYS A 62 22.86 -3.35 11.35
C LYS A 62 22.66 -3.48 9.84
N GLN A 63 21.49 -3.11 9.32
CA GLN A 63 21.17 -3.21 7.90
C GLN A 63 21.37 -1.88 7.13
N GLY A 64 21.87 -0.83 7.79
CA GLY A 64 22.04 0.49 7.16
C GLY A 64 20.70 1.15 6.77
N LEU A 65 19.59 0.74 7.39
CA LEU A 65 18.28 1.34 7.17
C LEU A 65 18.12 2.54 8.09
N SER A 66 17.62 3.66 7.57
CA SER A 66 17.26 4.80 8.40
C SER A 66 16.03 4.46 9.24
N ALA A 67 16.18 4.50 10.57
CA ALA A 67 15.15 4.19 11.56
C ALA A 67 13.91 5.10 11.45
N SER A 68 14.08 6.33 10.96
CA SER A 68 13.02 7.32 10.77
C SER A 68 12.36 7.25 9.40
N THR A 69 12.80 6.35 8.51
CA THR A 69 12.18 6.21 7.19
C THR A 69 10.70 5.87 7.32
N LEU A 70 9.85 6.61 6.63
CA LEU A 70 8.43 6.34 6.55
C LEU A 70 8.17 5.00 5.84
N ALA A 71 7.52 4.08 6.56
CA ALA A 71 7.16 2.76 6.04
C ALA A 71 5.72 2.74 5.51
N SER A 72 4.77 3.36 6.21
CA SER A 72 3.39 3.47 5.78
C SER A 72 2.72 4.69 6.39
N SER A 73 2.13 5.56 5.56
CA SER A 73 1.29 6.61 6.12
C SER A 73 0.02 6.04 6.73
N PHE A 74 -0.45 6.61 7.83
CA PHE A 74 -1.59 6.07 8.61
C PHE A 74 -1.43 4.61 9.09
N GLY A 75 -0.24 4.02 8.98
CA GLY A 75 -0.03 2.60 9.25
C GLY A 75 -0.25 2.20 10.71
N LYS A 76 -0.09 3.13 11.67
CA LYS A 76 -0.33 2.87 13.10
C LYS A 76 -1.80 2.78 13.46
N VAL A 77 -2.69 3.34 12.64
CA VAL A 77 -4.13 3.35 12.91
C VAL A 77 -4.67 1.93 13.08
N MET A 78 -4.17 0.98 12.28
CA MET A 78 -4.59 -0.42 12.32
C MET A 78 -4.16 -1.16 13.59
N SER A 79 -3.01 -0.79 14.16
CA SER A 79 -2.54 -1.34 15.43
C SER A 79 -3.13 -0.62 16.65
N SER A 80 -3.76 0.54 16.42
CA SER A 80 -4.40 1.33 17.46
C SER A 80 -5.83 0.85 17.74
N ARG A 81 -6.28 0.94 18.99
CA ARG A 81 -7.70 0.80 19.35
C ARG A 81 -8.47 2.13 19.24
N ARG A 82 -7.85 3.15 18.63
CA ARG A 82 -8.39 4.51 18.54
C ARG A 82 -9.38 4.62 17.38
N ASN A 83 -10.40 5.44 17.57
CA ASN A 83 -11.35 5.91 16.56
C ASN A 83 -10.95 7.31 16.08
N LEU A 84 -11.63 7.81 15.05
CA LEU A 84 -11.34 9.14 14.49
C LEU A 84 -11.35 10.26 15.54
N SER A 85 -12.30 10.23 16.48
CA SER A 85 -12.44 11.22 17.57
C SER A 85 -11.27 11.26 18.54
N ASP A 86 -10.44 10.22 18.57
CA ASP A 86 -9.31 10.11 19.51
C ASP A 86 -8.03 10.75 18.94
N TYR A 87 -8.06 11.16 17.67
CA TYR A 87 -6.94 11.83 17.01
C TYR A 87 -7.17 13.34 16.97
N LYS A 88 -6.09 14.09 17.16
CA LYS A 88 -6.10 15.53 16.94
C LYS A 88 -6.23 15.84 15.45
N ALA A 89 -6.99 16.89 15.12
CA ALA A 89 -7.16 17.35 13.74
C ALA A 89 -5.81 17.75 13.12
N GLU A 90 -4.90 18.28 13.93
CA GLU A 90 -3.55 18.69 13.58
C GLU A 90 -2.70 17.48 13.14
N ASP A 91 -2.72 16.38 13.90
CA ASP A 91 -1.95 15.17 13.59
C ASP A 91 -2.46 14.54 12.28
N LEU A 92 -3.79 14.48 12.12
CA LEU A 92 -4.44 14.04 10.88
C LEU A 92 -4.05 14.93 9.70
N ALA A 93 -4.08 16.25 9.88
CA ALA A 93 -3.76 17.20 8.83
C ALA A 93 -2.30 17.10 8.37
N THR A 94 -1.37 17.01 9.32
CA THR A 94 0.06 16.85 9.07
C THR A 94 0.35 15.54 8.33
N THR A 95 -0.30 14.46 8.75
CA THR A 95 -0.18 13.14 8.13
C THR A 95 -0.69 13.13 6.70
N LEU A 96 -1.87 13.73 6.44
CA LEU A 96 -2.41 13.89 5.08
C LEU A 96 -1.48 14.73 4.21
N LEU A 97 -1.06 15.89 4.70
CA LEU A 97 -0.19 16.78 3.93
C LEU A 97 1.10 16.06 3.52
N SER A 98 1.76 15.40 4.47
CA SER A 98 2.97 14.61 4.23
C SER A 98 2.72 13.50 3.20
N ALA A 99 1.72 12.65 3.44
CA ALA A 99 1.42 11.47 2.62
C ALA A 99 1.22 11.82 1.14
N PHE A 100 0.39 12.82 0.86
CA PHE A 100 0.04 13.22 -0.51
C PHE A 100 1.13 14.07 -1.16
N THR A 101 1.87 14.88 -0.39
CA THR A 101 3.02 15.63 -0.91
C THR A 101 4.12 14.70 -1.39
N TYR A 102 4.50 13.69 -0.60
CA TYR A 102 5.48 12.69 -1.00
C TYR A 102 5.02 11.87 -2.21
N ASN A 103 3.73 11.54 -2.32
CA ASN A 103 3.21 10.86 -3.50
C ASN A 103 3.31 11.72 -4.78
N ILE A 104 2.95 13.01 -4.69
CA ILE A 104 3.07 13.95 -5.82
C ILE A 104 4.54 14.03 -6.26
N ALA A 105 5.47 14.17 -5.31
CA ALA A 105 6.90 14.20 -5.61
C ALA A 105 7.38 12.88 -6.23
N GLN A 106 6.91 11.73 -5.74
CA GLN A 106 7.33 10.41 -6.24
C GLN A 106 6.91 10.19 -7.68
N VAL A 107 5.62 10.43 -7.99
CA VAL A 107 5.11 10.31 -9.36
C VAL A 107 5.86 11.26 -10.29
N SER A 108 6.10 12.50 -9.84
CA SER A 108 6.84 13.50 -10.61
C SER A 108 8.29 13.07 -10.89
N PHE A 109 8.98 12.53 -9.89
CA PHE A 109 10.33 11.99 -10.02
C PHE A 109 10.38 10.84 -11.03
N LEU A 110 9.46 9.88 -10.94
CA LEU A 110 9.43 8.71 -11.83
C LEU A 110 9.17 9.12 -13.28
N VAL A 111 8.22 10.02 -13.50
CA VAL A 111 7.91 10.53 -14.85
C VAL A 111 9.08 11.34 -15.41
N ALA A 112 9.68 12.22 -14.61
CA ALA A 112 10.86 12.98 -15.02
C ALA A 112 12.04 12.05 -15.36
N SER A 113 12.21 10.96 -14.60
CA SER A 113 13.27 9.96 -14.83
C SER A 113 13.07 9.23 -16.16
N LEU A 114 11.84 8.79 -16.44
CA LEU A 114 11.49 8.15 -17.71
C LEU A 114 11.78 9.07 -18.92
N LEU A 115 11.51 10.36 -18.77
CA LEU A 115 11.73 11.37 -19.80
C LEU A 115 13.15 11.97 -19.78
N ARG A 116 14.02 11.51 -18.87
CA ARG A 116 15.39 12.03 -18.67
C ARG A 116 15.45 13.54 -18.44
N LEU A 117 14.49 14.07 -17.69
CA LEU A 117 14.38 15.48 -17.36
C LEU A 117 15.10 15.78 -16.04
N LYS A 118 15.86 16.88 -16.01
CA LYS A 118 16.57 17.36 -14.80
C LYS A 118 15.81 18.43 -14.02
N ARG A 119 14.71 18.95 -14.58
CA ARG A 119 13.94 20.04 -14.00
C ARG A 119 12.46 19.70 -14.05
N VAL A 120 11.80 19.81 -12.91
CA VAL A 120 10.36 19.56 -12.78
C VAL A 120 9.71 20.85 -12.29
N TYR A 121 8.80 21.40 -13.09
CA TYR A 121 8.04 22.59 -12.71
C TYR A 121 6.71 22.16 -12.10
N PHE A 122 6.50 22.59 -10.87
CA PHE A 122 5.30 22.37 -10.09
C PHE A 122 4.39 23.60 -10.15
N GLY A 123 3.11 23.37 -10.40
CA GLY A 123 2.05 24.36 -10.40
C GLY A 123 0.73 23.76 -9.92
N GLY A 124 -0.28 24.60 -9.75
CA GLY A 124 -1.56 24.27 -9.13
C GLY A 124 -1.75 24.95 -7.77
N SER A 125 -3.02 25.23 -7.43
CA SER A 125 -3.42 25.92 -6.18
C SER A 125 -2.96 25.19 -4.92
N TYR A 126 -2.84 23.87 -4.96
CA TYR A 126 -2.35 23.05 -3.84
C TYR A 126 -0.93 23.40 -3.39
N ILE A 127 -0.07 23.84 -4.30
CA ILE A 127 1.35 24.10 -4.02
C ILE A 127 1.57 25.59 -3.72
N ARG A 128 0.68 26.45 -4.23
CA ARG A 128 0.81 27.90 -4.24
C ARG A 128 0.95 28.48 -2.83
N GLY A 129 2.10 29.10 -2.53
CA GLY A 129 2.26 29.89 -1.31
C GLY A 129 2.41 29.06 -0.03
N HIS A 130 2.71 27.76 -0.17
CA HIS A 130 2.82 26.84 0.96
C HIS A 130 4.22 26.27 1.05
N ALA A 131 5.09 26.99 1.77
CA ALA A 131 6.51 26.67 1.91
C ALA A 131 6.74 25.21 2.32
N SER A 132 6.03 24.70 3.33
CA SER A 132 6.15 23.31 3.77
C SER A 132 5.89 22.28 2.66
N THR A 133 4.90 22.52 1.79
CA THR A 133 4.63 21.64 0.63
C THR A 133 5.77 21.70 -0.37
N MET A 134 6.26 22.91 -0.68
CA MET A 134 7.35 23.14 -1.63
C MET A 134 8.67 22.54 -1.12
N ASP A 135 8.96 22.68 0.17
CA ASP A 135 10.15 22.14 0.82
C ASP A 135 10.13 20.61 0.82
N ASN A 136 8.99 20.00 1.18
CA ASN A 136 8.81 18.55 1.14
C ASN A 136 8.97 17.98 -0.28
N ILE A 137 8.38 18.64 -1.29
CA ILE A 137 8.58 18.24 -2.70
C ILE A 137 10.05 18.35 -3.08
N SER A 138 10.70 19.46 -2.75
CA SER A 138 12.11 19.71 -3.10
C SER A 138 13.02 18.66 -2.47
N TYR A 139 12.84 18.40 -1.16
CA TYR A 139 13.56 17.36 -0.44
C TYR A 139 13.37 15.98 -1.06
N ALA A 140 12.11 15.61 -1.38
CA ALA A 140 11.81 14.30 -1.93
C ALA A 140 12.38 14.10 -3.35
N ILE A 141 12.29 15.12 -4.21
CA ILE A 141 12.90 15.10 -5.55
C ILE A 141 14.43 15.00 -5.45
N ASP A 142 15.06 15.78 -4.57
CA ASP A 142 16.50 15.74 -4.35
C ASP A 142 16.95 14.35 -3.84
N PHE A 143 16.25 13.82 -2.84
CA PHE A 143 16.50 12.51 -2.25
C PHE A 143 16.43 11.38 -3.28
N TRP A 144 15.33 11.26 -4.03
CA TRP A 144 15.17 10.18 -5.00
C TRP A 144 16.08 10.34 -6.22
N SER A 145 16.36 11.58 -6.63
CA SER A 145 17.26 11.86 -7.75
C SER A 145 18.74 11.85 -7.38
N LYS A 146 19.09 11.72 -6.09
CA LYS A 146 20.46 11.88 -5.58
C LYS A 146 21.08 13.21 -6.03
N GLY A 147 20.31 14.29 -5.95
CA GLY A 147 20.71 15.64 -6.35
C GLY A 147 20.77 15.90 -7.86
N GLN A 148 20.27 14.98 -8.70
CA GLN A 148 20.30 15.13 -10.16
C GLN A 148 19.11 15.87 -10.75
N MET A 149 18.05 16.08 -9.96
CA MET A 149 16.84 16.77 -10.38
C MET A 149 16.52 17.96 -9.48
N GLN A 150 15.98 19.02 -10.09
CA GLN A 150 15.56 20.22 -9.38
C GLN A 150 14.03 20.37 -9.46
N ALA A 151 13.40 20.53 -8.30
CA ALA A 151 12.02 21.01 -8.20
C ALA A 151 12.00 22.54 -8.35
N LEU A 152 11.12 23.03 -9.22
CA LEU A 152 10.92 24.45 -9.47
C LEU A 152 9.43 24.75 -9.31
N PHE A 153 9.10 25.89 -8.74
CA PHE A 153 7.71 26.25 -8.45
C PHE A 153 7.32 27.50 -9.19
N LEU A 154 6.18 27.42 -9.85
CA LEU A 154 5.61 28.57 -10.52
C LEU A 154 4.98 29.51 -9.47
N ARG A 155 4.93 30.81 -9.82
CA ARG A 155 4.37 31.88 -8.96
C ARG A 155 2.96 32.28 -9.37
N HIS A 156 2.63 32.10 -10.65
CA HIS A 156 1.39 32.54 -11.29
C HIS A 156 0.63 31.36 -11.93
N GLU A 157 0.76 30.17 -11.36
CA GLU A 157 0.20 28.91 -11.87
C GLU A 157 -1.33 28.92 -11.97
N GLY A 158 -2.02 29.64 -11.08
CA GLY A 158 -3.48 29.79 -11.14
C GLY A 158 -4.00 30.45 -12.42
N PHE A 159 -3.13 31.14 -13.17
CA PHE A 159 -3.50 31.81 -14.42
C PHE A 159 -3.04 31.06 -15.66
N LEU A 160 -2.30 29.94 -15.55
CA LEU A 160 -1.76 29.25 -16.72
C LEU A 160 -2.83 28.76 -17.68
N GLY A 161 -3.91 28.19 -17.14
CA GLY A 161 -5.04 27.74 -17.96
C GLY A 161 -5.72 28.91 -18.69
N ALA A 162 -5.99 30.00 -17.96
CA ALA A 162 -6.62 31.20 -18.52
C ALA A 162 -5.72 31.90 -19.55
N LEU A 163 -4.42 32.02 -19.27
CA LEU A 163 -3.42 32.58 -20.17
C LEU A 163 -3.27 31.71 -21.43
N GLY A 164 -3.24 30.38 -21.27
CA GLY A 164 -3.22 29.44 -22.38
C GLY A 164 -4.45 29.56 -23.27
N ALA A 165 -5.65 29.71 -22.69
CA ALA A 165 -6.89 29.95 -23.42
C ALA A 165 -6.86 31.31 -24.16
N LEU A 166 -6.42 32.38 -23.49
CA LEU A 166 -6.27 33.71 -24.11
C LEU A 166 -5.28 33.70 -25.29
N MET A 167 -4.12 33.05 -25.11
CA MET A 167 -3.10 32.91 -26.16
C MET A 167 -3.56 32.03 -27.31
N SER A 168 -4.44 31.06 -27.05
CA SER A 168 -5.05 30.22 -28.10
C SER A 168 -6.06 31.01 -28.93
N ASN A 169 -6.82 31.91 -28.31
CA ASN A 169 -7.76 32.79 -29.03
C ASN A 169 -7.05 33.85 -29.90
N GLY A 170 -5.79 34.19 -29.62
CA GLY A 170 -5.00 35.13 -30.42
C GLY A 170 -4.34 34.55 -31.68
N ASN A 171 -4.34 33.22 -31.86
CA ASN A 171 -3.79 32.53 -33.03
C ASN A 171 -4.91 31.95 -33.92
N LEU A 172 -5.90 32.77 -34.30
CA LEU A 172 -6.91 32.40 -35.31
C LEU A 172 -6.39 32.64 -36.74
N ASP A 173 -5.15 32.23 -37.03
CA ASP A 173 -4.74 31.99 -38.40
C ASP A 173 -5.01 30.52 -38.70
N ASN A 174 -5.99 30.31 -39.59
CA ASN A 174 -6.43 29.03 -40.10
C ASN A 174 -5.24 28.18 -40.54
N ASP A 175 -5.00 27.04 -39.90
CA ASP A 175 -4.33 25.92 -40.55
C ASP A 175 -4.76 24.58 -39.90
N ASP A 176 -5.35 23.74 -40.76
CA ASP A 176 -5.64 22.31 -40.66
C ASP A 176 -6.54 21.78 -39.53
N LEU A 177 -7.85 21.94 -39.76
CA LEU A 177 -8.88 21.03 -39.26
C LEU A 177 -9.04 19.84 -40.22
N THR A 178 -8.07 18.92 -40.24
CA THR A 178 -8.33 17.56 -40.75
C THR A 178 -8.76 16.69 -39.57
N LEU A 179 -10.06 16.59 -39.38
CA LEU A 179 -10.70 15.58 -38.56
C LEU A 179 -10.46 14.22 -39.22
N GLY A 180 -9.51 13.45 -38.69
CA GLY A 180 -9.46 12.02 -38.93
C GLY A 180 -10.50 11.37 -38.04
N ASP A 181 -11.55 10.81 -38.63
CA ASP A 181 -12.51 9.95 -37.94
C ASP A 181 -11.75 8.78 -37.29
N SER A 182 -11.52 8.86 -35.99
CA SER A 182 -11.11 7.72 -35.19
C SER A 182 -12.38 7.10 -34.61
N GLU A 183 -12.75 5.96 -35.18
CA GLU A 183 -13.91 5.15 -34.80
C GLU A 183 -14.03 4.99 -33.27
N GLU A 184 -15.21 5.34 -32.77
CA GLU A 184 -15.64 5.07 -31.40
C GLU A 184 -15.72 3.56 -31.18
N HIS A 185 -14.76 3.01 -30.43
CA HIS A 185 -14.95 1.70 -29.83
C HIS A 185 -15.67 1.84 -28.49
N GLU A 186 -16.99 1.86 -28.54
CA GLU A 186 -17.85 1.46 -27.42
C GLU A 186 -17.55 0.00 -27.06
N LEU A 187 -17.05 -0.24 -25.84
CA LEU A 187 -17.01 -1.57 -25.25
C LEU A 187 -17.97 -1.61 -24.08
N ILE A 188 -19.24 -1.91 -24.38
CA ILE A 188 -20.24 -2.34 -23.40
C ILE A 188 -20.26 -3.87 -23.37
N ASN A 189 -20.07 -4.40 -22.16
CA ASN A 189 -20.42 -5.73 -21.64
C ASN A 189 -20.46 -6.93 -22.61
N VAL A 190 -19.47 -7.81 -22.45
CA VAL A 190 -19.73 -9.26 -22.39
C VAL A 190 -19.03 -9.81 -21.16
N ALA A 191 -19.84 -10.20 -20.16
CA ALA A 191 -19.39 -11.06 -19.09
C ALA A 191 -19.09 -12.44 -19.67
N SER A 192 -17.82 -12.80 -19.80
CA SER A 192 -17.38 -14.19 -19.76
C SER A 192 -16.66 -14.41 -18.44
N ARG A 193 -17.32 -15.18 -17.56
CA ARG A 193 -16.71 -15.71 -16.33
C ARG A 193 -15.58 -16.65 -16.75
N THR A 194 -14.36 -16.15 -16.78
CA THR A 194 -13.18 -16.99 -16.64
C THR A 194 -12.66 -16.77 -15.23
N HIS A 195 -12.86 -17.78 -14.38
CA HIS A 195 -12.14 -17.84 -13.11
C HIS A 195 -10.65 -17.79 -13.41
N PRO A 196 -9.83 -17.02 -12.66
CA PRO A 196 -8.39 -17.12 -12.80
C PRO A 196 -7.98 -18.53 -12.41
N GLY A 197 -7.61 -19.33 -13.41
CA GLY A 197 -7.05 -20.65 -13.19
C GLY A 197 -5.77 -20.51 -12.37
N LYS A 198 -5.70 -21.21 -11.23
CA LYS A 198 -4.46 -21.35 -10.47
C LYS A 198 -3.51 -22.22 -11.29
N ILE A 199 -2.62 -21.60 -12.06
CA ILE A 199 -1.55 -22.33 -12.76
C ILE A 199 -0.32 -22.31 -11.84
N PRO A 200 0.24 -23.48 -11.46
CA PRO A 200 1.53 -23.53 -10.78
C PRO A 200 2.59 -22.93 -11.70
N VAL A 201 3.17 -21.79 -11.30
CA VAL A 201 4.30 -21.20 -12.03
C VAL A 201 5.57 -21.78 -11.46
N GLU A 202 6.20 -22.69 -12.21
CA GLU A 202 7.56 -23.15 -11.94
C GLU A 202 8.52 -22.06 -12.48
N LEU A 203 9.37 -21.49 -11.62
CA LEU A 203 10.33 -20.45 -12.00
C LEU A 203 11.43 -21.03 -12.90
N LYS A 204 11.19 -21.05 -14.22
CA LYS A 204 12.21 -21.37 -15.24
C LYS A 204 13.12 -20.16 -15.46
N GLU A 205 14.33 -20.35 -15.97
CA GLU A 205 15.24 -19.22 -16.28
C GLU A 205 14.59 -18.15 -17.18
N GLU A 206 13.65 -18.57 -18.03
CA GLU A 206 12.83 -17.71 -18.91
C GLU A 206 11.93 -16.71 -18.14
N THR A 207 11.74 -16.90 -16.83
CA THR A 207 10.92 -16.01 -15.98
C THR A 207 11.63 -14.69 -15.66
N PHE A 208 12.96 -14.67 -15.68
CA PHE A 208 13.75 -13.47 -15.40
C PHE A 208 13.97 -12.61 -16.67
N PRO A 209 14.10 -11.28 -16.55
CA PRO A 209 13.92 -10.50 -15.33
C PRO A 209 12.45 -10.17 -15.06
N TYR A 210 12.12 -9.77 -13.82
CA TYR A 210 10.79 -9.28 -13.45
C TYR A 210 10.85 -8.26 -12.31
N LEU A 211 9.80 -7.46 -12.19
CA LEU A 211 9.59 -6.58 -11.03
C LEU A 211 8.74 -7.31 -10.00
N LEU A 212 9.24 -7.46 -8.77
CA LEU A 212 8.47 -7.93 -7.63
C LEU A 212 7.91 -6.72 -6.87
N VAL A 213 6.59 -6.61 -6.82
CA VAL A 213 5.86 -5.59 -6.05
C VAL A 213 5.26 -6.23 -4.82
N ASN A 214 5.87 -5.99 -3.66
CA ASN A 214 5.41 -6.49 -2.37
C ASN A 214 4.55 -5.43 -1.67
N ILE A 215 3.23 -5.67 -1.58
CA ILE A 215 2.24 -4.80 -0.95
C ILE A 215 1.93 -5.32 0.47
N GLY A 216 2.53 -4.68 1.47
CA GLY A 216 2.22 -4.87 2.89
C GLY A 216 1.63 -3.58 3.46
N SER A 217 2.09 -3.16 4.65
CA SER A 217 1.74 -1.84 5.20
C SER A 217 2.13 -0.73 4.21
N GLY A 218 3.39 -0.74 3.75
CA GLY A 218 3.84 0.02 2.57
C GLY A 218 3.98 -0.88 1.34
N VAL A 219 4.64 -0.37 0.29
CA VAL A 219 4.94 -1.11 -0.94
C VAL A 219 6.43 -1.09 -1.21
N SER A 220 7.01 -2.25 -1.51
CA SER A 220 8.42 -2.37 -1.95
C SER A 220 8.48 -2.92 -3.37
N MET A 221 9.30 -2.33 -4.21
CA MET A 221 9.48 -2.70 -5.61
C MET A 221 10.92 -3.13 -5.85
N ILE A 222 11.09 -4.40 -6.19
CA ILE A 222 12.39 -5.07 -6.26
C ILE A 222 12.55 -5.62 -7.67
N GLU A 223 13.61 -5.21 -8.35
CA GLU A 223 14.01 -5.84 -9.61
C GLU A 223 14.67 -7.18 -9.29
N VAL A 224 14.23 -8.24 -9.96
CA VAL A 224 14.82 -9.57 -9.85
C VAL A 224 15.36 -9.97 -11.22
N ILE A 225 16.69 -9.98 -11.33
CA ILE A 225 17.43 -10.22 -12.57
C ILE A 225 17.71 -11.73 -12.75
N GLY A 226 17.79 -12.46 -11.65
CA GLY A 226 18.05 -13.89 -11.63
C GLY A 226 18.03 -14.45 -10.21
N LYS A 227 18.25 -15.76 -10.09
CA LYS A 227 18.38 -16.42 -8.78
C LYS A 227 19.49 -15.75 -7.96
N GLY A 228 19.14 -15.24 -6.78
CA GLY A 228 20.08 -14.53 -5.89
C GLY A 228 20.55 -13.16 -6.38
N LYS A 229 20.03 -12.66 -7.52
CA LYS A 229 20.42 -11.36 -8.12
C LYS A 229 19.21 -10.44 -8.16
N PHE A 230 19.10 -9.55 -7.19
CA PHE A 230 17.98 -8.62 -7.06
C PHE A 230 18.40 -7.30 -6.41
N GLU A 231 17.67 -6.23 -6.73
CA GLU A 231 17.90 -4.90 -6.18
C GLU A 231 16.56 -4.24 -5.82
N ARG A 232 16.48 -3.60 -4.65
CA ARG A 232 15.32 -2.79 -4.29
C ARG A 232 15.42 -1.44 -5.00
N ILE A 233 14.63 -1.26 -6.04
CA ILE A 233 14.63 -0.05 -6.86
C ILE A 233 14.02 1.13 -6.09
N ILE A 234 12.80 0.94 -5.57
CA ILE A 234 12.05 1.99 -4.85
C ILE A 234 10.93 1.34 -4.00
N GLY A 235 10.15 2.16 -3.30
CA GLY A 235 8.89 1.76 -2.68
C GLY A 235 7.98 2.97 -2.46
N THR A 236 6.73 2.74 -2.07
CA THR A 236 5.79 3.81 -1.69
C THR A 236 5.23 3.53 -0.29
N HIS A 237 5.06 4.58 0.50
CA HIS A 237 4.42 4.55 1.81
C HIS A 237 2.90 4.48 1.72
N LEU A 238 2.31 4.71 0.54
CA LEU A 238 0.87 4.56 0.30
C LEU A 238 0.53 3.09 -0.03
N GLY A 239 0.64 2.23 0.97
CA GLY A 239 0.36 0.79 0.86
C GLY A 239 -0.93 0.37 1.56
N GLY A 240 -1.03 -0.91 1.90
CA GLY A 240 -2.20 -1.47 2.55
C GLY A 240 -2.48 -0.89 3.94
N GLY A 241 -1.44 -0.49 4.67
CA GLY A 241 -1.58 0.17 5.98
C GLY A 241 -2.25 1.53 5.86
N THR A 242 -1.93 2.29 4.81
CA THR A 242 -2.59 3.57 4.51
C THR A 242 -4.05 3.37 4.13
N ILE A 243 -4.32 2.41 3.24
CA ILE A 243 -5.68 2.15 2.75
C ILE A 243 -6.57 1.73 3.91
N LEU A 244 -6.13 0.75 4.70
CA LEU A 244 -6.88 0.26 5.85
C LEU A 244 -6.98 1.29 6.97
N GLY A 245 -5.91 2.05 7.24
CA GLY A 245 -5.93 3.12 8.23
C GLY A 245 -6.95 4.21 7.87
N LEU A 246 -6.94 4.70 6.64
CA LEU A 246 -7.95 5.65 6.15
C LEU A 246 -9.34 5.03 6.12
N ALA A 247 -9.49 3.79 5.68
CA ALA A 247 -10.78 3.10 5.67
C ALA A 247 -11.39 3.04 7.06
N ARG A 248 -10.63 2.58 8.06
CA ARG A 248 -11.08 2.54 9.45
C ARG A 248 -11.53 3.91 9.96
N LEU A 249 -10.79 4.98 9.65
CA LEU A 249 -11.15 6.33 10.07
C LEU A 249 -12.41 6.86 9.37
N LEU A 250 -12.61 6.53 8.09
CA LEU A 250 -13.73 7.05 7.29
C LEU A 250 -15.01 6.22 7.39
N THR A 251 -14.91 4.92 7.69
CA THR A 251 -16.06 4.01 7.63
C THR A 251 -16.33 3.29 8.94
N GLY A 252 -15.36 3.29 9.86
CA GLY A 252 -15.41 2.49 11.08
C GLY A 252 -15.09 1.01 10.87
N CYS A 253 -14.73 0.57 9.66
CA CYS A 253 -14.44 -0.84 9.41
C CYS A 253 -13.27 -1.34 10.27
N SER A 254 -13.40 -2.57 10.75
CA SER A 254 -12.49 -3.19 11.70
C SER A 254 -11.52 -4.18 11.05
N SER A 255 -11.82 -4.62 9.82
CA SER A 255 -11.05 -5.63 9.08
C SER A 255 -10.95 -5.30 7.60
N TYR A 256 -10.00 -5.96 6.92
CA TYR A 256 -9.85 -5.79 5.48
C TYR A 256 -11.02 -6.39 4.69
N ASP A 257 -11.55 -7.53 5.12
CA ASP A 257 -12.72 -8.15 4.49
C ASP A 257 -13.94 -7.23 4.54
N GLU A 258 -14.21 -6.63 5.71
CA GLU A 258 -15.29 -5.65 5.87
C GLU A 258 -15.09 -4.42 4.97
N PHE A 259 -13.86 -3.89 4.88
CA PHE A 259 -13.54 -2.81 3.95
C PHE A 259 -13.84 -3.21 2.49
N LEU A 260 -13.44 -4.42 2.09
CA LEU A 260 -13.71 -4.91 0.75
C LEU A 260 -15.20 -5.08 0.50
N GLU A 261 -15.97 -5.60 1.45
CA GLU A 261 -17.43 -5.71 1.36
C GLU A 261 -18.11 -4.35 1.21
N LEU A 262 -17.71 -3.36 2.01
CA LEU A 262 -18.18 -1.97 1.88
C LEU A 262 -17.88 -1.41 0.49
N SER A 263 -16.64 -1.55 0.03
CA SER A 263 -16.19 -1.01 -1.26
C SER A 263 -16.93 -1.59 -2.46
N GLN A 264 -17.50 -2.80 -2.33
CA GLN A 264 -18.24 -3.47 -3.40
C GLN A 264 -19.67 -2.98 -3.53
N ARG A 265 -20.25 -2.52 -2.40
CA ARG A 265 -21.62 -2.00 -2.34
C ARG A 265 -21.68 -0.51 -2.63
N GLY A 266 -20.51 0.15 -2.71
CA GLY A 266 -20.40 1.58 -2.93
C GLY A 266 -20.23 1.97 -4.39
N ASP A 267 -20.51 3.24 -4.65
CA ASP A 267 -20.24 3.92 -5.90
C ASP A 267 -19.22 5.03 -5.66
N ASN A 268 -18.01 4.85 -6.19
CA ASN A 268 -16.96 5.85 -6.04
C ASN A 268 -17.29 7.18 -6.77
N LEU A 269 -18.14 7.19 -7.79
CA LEU A 269 -18.47 8.40 -8.57
C LEU A 269 -19.30 9.43 -7.78
N SER A 270 -19.86 9.02 -6.64
CA SER A 270 -20.55 9.91 -5.70
C SER A 270 -19.59 10.86 -4.98
N VAL A 271 -18.32 10.48 -4.83
CA VAL A 271 -17.29 11.26 -4.10
C VAL A 271 -16.09 11.63 -4.98
N ASP A 272 -15.83 10.87 -6.04
CA ASP A 272 -14.78 11.13 -7.02
C ASP A 272 -15.23 12.18 -8.04
N LEU A 273 -14.35 13.14 -8.32
CA LEU A 273 -14.53 14.11 -9.40
C LEU A 273 -14.03 13.50 -10.71
N THR A 274 -14.88 13.46 -11.73
CA THR A 274 -14.58 12.94 -13.06
C THR A 274 -14.21 14.06 -14.04
N VAL A 275 -13.62 13.70 -15.17
CA VAL A 275 -13.38 14.63 -16.29
C VAL A 275 -14.70 15.19 -16.82
N GLY A 276 -15.77 14.39 -16.81
CA GLY A 276 -17.10 14.82 -17.23
C GLY A 276 -17.70 15.90 -16.33
N ASP A 277 -17.41 15.86 -15.04
CA ASP A 277 -17.83 16.90 -14.10
C ASP A 277 -17.13 18.26 -14.38
N ILE A 278 -15.96 18.24 -15.02
CA ILE A 278 -15.16 19.44 -15.32
C ILE A 278 -15.45 19.96 -16.73
N TYR A 279 -15.50 19.06 -17.72
CA TYR A 279 -15.54 19.40 -19.15
C TYR A 279 -16.86 19.04 -19.84
N GLY A 280 -17.81 18.45 -19.11
CA GLY A 280 -19.10 18.01 -19.64
C GLY A 280 -19.07 16.61 -20.25
N GLN A 281 -20.20 16.19 -20.85
CA GLN A 281 -20.47 14.81 -21.23
C GLN A 281 -19.49 14.20 -22.25
N HIS A 282 -18.84 15.04 -23.07
CA HIS A 282 -17.88 14.59 -24.08
C HIS A 282 -16.45 14.39 -23.53
N GLY A 283 -16.23 14.68 -22.25
CA GLY A 283 -14.91 14.61 -21.63
C GLY A 283 -13.94 15.62 -22.23
N TYR A 284 -12.68 15.21 -22.43
CA TYR A 284 -11.66 16.05 -23.05
C TYR A 284 -10.97 15.33 -24.24
N PRO A 285 -11.61 15.30 -25.42
CA PRO A 285 -11.16 14.53 -26.59
C PRO A 285 -9.77 14.92 -27.09
N LYS A 286 -9.43 16.22 -27.03
CA LYS A 286 -8.14 16.76 -27.49
C LYS A 286 -6.91 16.07 -26.88
N ILE A 287 -7.07 15.50 -25.69
CA ILE A 287 -6.01 14.75 -24.97
C ILE A 287 -6.43 13.32 -24.63
N GLY A 288 -7.48 12.82 -25.27
CA GLY A 288 -7.95 11.43 -25.13
C GLY A 288 -8.44 11.07 -23.74
N LEU A 289 -9.10 11.98 -23.02
CA LEU A 289 -9.67 11.69 -21.70
C LEU A 289 -11.20 11.54 -21.78
N PRO A 290 -11.75 10.30 -21.62
CA PRO A 290 -13.18 10.08 -21.52
C PRO A 290 -13.81 10.80 -20.33
N ALA A 291 -15.08 11.18 -20.43
CA ALA A 291 -15.84 11.83 -19.36
C ALA A 291 -15.88 11.00 -18.05
N THR A 292 -15.88 9.67 -18.16
CA THR A 292 -15.90 8.74 -17.01
C THR A 292 -14.56 8.63 -16.28
N THR A 293 -13.48 9.22 -16.81
CA THR A 293 -12.16 9.17 -16.18
C THR A 293 -12.18 9.95 -14.87
N THR A 294 -11.73 9.35 -13.78
CA THR A 294 -11.53 10.07 -12.52
C THR A 294 -10.45 11.14 -12.69
N ALA A 295 -10.82 12.40 -12.47
CA ALA A 295 -9.90 13.54 -12.48
C ALA A 295 -9.26 13.75 -11.09
N ALA A 296 -10.06 13.64 -10.01
CA ALA A 296 -9.57 13.71 -8.64
C ALA A 296 -10.40 12.80 -7.73
N SER A 297 -9.76 11.80 -7.12
CA SER A 297 -10.41 10.98 -6.09
C SER A 297 -10.82 11.86 -4.91
N PHE A 298 -11.98 11.62 -4.29
CA PHE A 298 -12.54 12.48 -3.23
C PHE A 298 -12.75 13.97 -3.64
N GLY A 299 -12.66 14.29 -4.93
CA GLY A 299 -12.74 15.67 -5.42
C GLY A 299 -14.14 16.30 -5.33
N LYS A 300 -15.20 15.52 -5.12
CA LYS A 300 -16.58 16.00 -4.91
C LYS A 300 -16.94 16.21 -3.43
N VAL A 301 -16.00 16.01 -2.51
CA VAL A 301 -16.27 16.21 -1.09
C VAL A 301 -16.50 17.70 -0.81
N MET A 302 -17.77 18.07 -0.66
CA MET A 302 -18.22 19.43 -0.34
C MET A 302 -18.47 19.61 1.16
N SER A 303 -19.02 18.59 1.83
CA SER A 303 -19.27 18.62 3.28
C SER A 303 -18.01 18.25 4.06
N ASN A 304 -17.89 18.80 5.26
CA ASN A 304 -16.88 18.42 6.26
C ASN A 304 -17.43 17.42 7.30
N ARG A 305 -18.68 16.95 7.13
CA ARG A 305 -19.29 15.94 8.00
C ARG A 305 -19.24 14.58 7.33
N LEU A 306 -18.58 13.63 8.00
CA LEU A 306 -18.47 12.25 7.55
C LEU A 306 -19.84 11.57 7.40
N SER A 307 -20.81 11.92 8.26
CA SER A 307 -22.18 11.39 8.25
C SER A 307 -22.98 11.72 6.99
N ASP A 308 -22.54 12.71 6.20
CA ASP A 308 -23.23 13.12 4.98
C ASP A 308 -22.90 12.19 3.79
N TYR A 309 -22.00 11.22 3.99
CA TYR A 309 -21.54 10.28 2.97
C TYR A 309 -21.80 8.83 3.40
N LYS A 310 -22.07 7.96 2.42
CA LYS A 310 -22.17 6.51 2.69
C LYS A 310 -20.79 5.93 2.90
N ALA A 311 -20.63 5.11 3.93
CA ALA A 311 -19.39 4.40 4.22
C ALA A 311 -18.93 3.53 3.03
N GLU A 312 -19.88 2.91 2.33
CA GLU A 312 -19.66 2.12 1.12
C GLU A 312 -18.99 2.93 0.01
N ASP A 313 -19.49 4.15 -0.25
CA ASP A 313 -18.99 5.03 -1.32
C ASP A 313 -17.57 5.51 -1.02
N LEU A 314 -17.29 5.87 0.25
CA LEU A 314 -15.95 6.23 0.71
C LEU A 314 -14.98 5.04 0.59
N ALA A 315 -15.42 3.84 0.95
CA ALA A 315 -14.62 2.62 0.79
C ALA A 315 -14.31 2.32 -0.69
N ALA A 316 -15.30 2.48 -1.58
CA ALA A 316 -15.14 2.29 -3.01
C ALA A 316 -14.13 3.28 -3.60
N ALA A 317 -14.20 4.55 -3.21
CA ALA A 317 -13.28 5.59 -3.64
C ALA A 317 -11.87 5.40 -3.10
N LEU A 318 -11.70 5.00 -1.83
CA LEU A 318 -10.39 4.63 -1.29
C LEU A 318 -9.75 3.47 -2.06
N LEU A 319 -10.50 2.36 -2.22
CA LEU A 319 -10.00 1.20 -2.94
C LEU A 319 -9.60 1.57 -4.37
N ASN A 320 -10.41 2.37 -5.05
CA ASN A 320 -10.12 2.86 -6.39
C ASN A 320 -8.84 3.72 -6.40
N ALA A 321 -8.78 4.74 -5.56
CA ALA A 321 -7.70 5.72 -5.53
C ALA A 321 -6.33 5.04 -5.35
N PHE A 322 -6.16 4.28 -4.29
CA PHE A 322 -4.86 3.73 -3.92
C PHE A 322 -4.46 2.55 -4.80
N THR A 323 -5.42 1.75 -5.27
CA THR A 323 -5.11 0.65 -6.21
C THR A 323 -4.57 1.18 -7.53
N TYR A 324 -5.19 2.23 -8.08
CA TYR A 324 -4.69 2.89 -9.29
C TYR A 324 -3.31 3.51 -9.08
N ASN A 325 -3.07 4.15 -7.93
CA ASN A 325 -1.77 4.74 -7.61
C ASN A 325 -0.66 3.69 -7.53
N ILE A 326 -0.89 2.58 -6.82
CA ILE A 326 0.09 1.47 -6.74
C ILE A 326 0.37 0.91 -8.14
N GLY A 327 -0.67 0.65 -8.95
CA GLY A 327 -0.52 0.17 -10.31
C GLY A 327 0.26 1.14 -11.21
N GLN A 328 -0.02 2.44 -11.12
CA GLN A 328 0.68 3.48 -11.87
C GLN A 328 2.16 3.57 -11.51
N ILE A 329 2.49 3.58 -10.22
CA ILE A 329 3.89 3.62 -9.75
C ILE A 329 4.62 2.35 -10.19
N ALA A 330 4.01 1.17 -10.02
CA ALA A 330 4.58 -0.10 -10.46
C ALA A 330 4.87 -0.11 -11.97
N TYR A 331 3.97 0.45 -12.78
CA TYR A 331 4.17 0.61 -14.21
C TYR A 331 5.36 1.52 -14.55
N PHE A 332 5.47 2.70 -13.90
CA PHE A 332 6.61 3.59 -14.14
C PHE A 332 7.93 2.97 -13.75
N VAL A 333 7.98 2.25 -12.63
CA VAL A 333 9.20 1.56 -12.17
C VAL A 333 9.58 0.41 -13.11
N ALA A 334 8.60 -0.38 -13.57
CA ALA A 334 8.84 -1.43 -14.55
C ALA A 334 9.41 -0.85 -15.85
N ASN A 335 8.82 0.22 -16.37
CA ASN A 335 9.31 0.90 -17.58
C ASN A 335 10.71 1.48 -17.41
N LEU A 336 10.99 2.12 -16.26
CA LEU A 336 12.29 2.71 -15.97
C LEU A 336 13.40 1.64 -15.96
N SER A 337 13.05 0.44 -15.49
CA SER A 337 13.95 -0.72 -15.42
C SER A 337 13.91 -1.59 -16.68
N GLY A 338 13.12 -1.24 -17.70
CA GLY A 338 12.97 -2.03 -18.93
C GLY A 338 12.25 -3.38 -18.75
N LEU A 339 11.52 -3.56 -17.64
CA LEU A 339 10.87 -4.82 -17.27
C LEU A 339 9.49 -4.96 -17.90
N LYS A 340 9.18 -6.15 -18.42
CA LYS A 340 7.89 -6.49 -19.06
C LYS A 340 6.97 -7.35 -18.19
N ARG A 341 7.47 -7.86 -17.07
CA ARG A 341 6.72 -8.72 -16.13
C ARG A 341 6.71 -8.09 -14.76
N ILE A 342 5.52 -7.98 -14.16
CA ILE A 342 5.32 -7.54 -12.80
C ILE A 342 4.63 -8.66 -12.02
N PHE A 343 5.29 -9.11 -10.96
CA PHE A 343 4.76 -10.04 -9.98
C PHE A 343 4.31 -9.26 -8.76
N PHE A 344 3.03 -9.37 -8.43
CA PHE A 344 2.46 -8.82 -7.22
C PHE A 344 2.46 -9.88 -6.13
N ARG A 345 2.86 -9.46 -4.93
CA ARG A 345 2.77 -10.25 -3.72
C ARG A 345 2.32 -9.41 -2.52
N GLY A 346 1.83 -10.04 -1.46
CA GLY A 346 1.76 -9.46 -0.11
C GLY A 346 0.39 -9.57 0.56
N ALA A 347 0.36 -9.34 1.88
CA ALA A 347 -0.84 -9.58 2.69
C ALA A 347 -2.05 -8.73 2.26
N TYR A 348 -1.83 -7.56 1.65
CA TYR A 348 -2.92 -6.70 1.16
C TYR A 348 -3.63 -7.23 -0.09
N ILE A 349 -3.00 -8.09 -0.87
CA ILE A 349 -3.62 -8.66 -2.08
C ILE A 349 -3.99 -10.13 -1.92
N CYS A 350 -3.49 -10.77 -0.86
CA CYS A 350 -3.65 -12.18 -0.52
C CYS A 350 -5.11 -12.65 -0.46
N GLY A 351 -5.56 -13.33 -1.51
CA GLY A 351 -6.91 -13.91 -1.58
C GLY A 351 -8.01 -12.92 -2.00
N HIS A 352 -7.65 -11.67 -2.32
CA HIS A 352 -8.61 -10.60 -2.62
C HIS A 352 -8.69 -10.34 -4.12
N SER A 353 -9.45 -11.20 -4.80
CA SER A 353 -9.61 -11.19 -6.27
C SER A 353 -10.04 -9.84 -6.84
N LYS A 354 -10.77 -9.01 -6.08
CA LYS A 354 -11.23 -7.68 -6.49
C LYS A 354 -10.10 -6.66 -6.53
N THR A 355 -9.22 -6.69 -5.53
CA THR A 355 -8.02 -5.86 -5.52
C THR A 355 -7.10 -6.26 -6.66
N MET A 356 -6.90 -7.57 -6.87
CA MET A 356 -6.11 -8.11 -7.99
C MET A 356 -6.66 -7.69 -9.36
N ASP A 357 -7.98 -7.77 -9.56
CA ASP A 357 -8.66 -7.35 -10.78
C ASP A 357 -8.53 -5.84 -11.02
N LYS A 358 -8.69 -4.99 -9.99
CA LYS A 358 -8.48 -3.54 -10.11
C LYS A 358 -7.03 -3.19 -10.47
N ILE A 359 -6.03 -3.82 -9.84
CA ILE A 359 -4.61 -3.65 -10.19
C ILE A 359 -4.39 -4.03 -11.66
N SER A 360 -4.94 -5.18 -12.09
CA SER A 360 -4.80 -5.69 -13.45
C SER A 360 -5.38 -4.72 -14.48
N ARG A 361 -6.58 -4.17 -14.22
CA ARG A 361 -7.22 -3.18 -15.09
C ARG A 361 -6.43 -1.89 -15.17
N ALA A 362 -5.96 -1.37 -14.03
CA ALA A 362 -5.14 -0.17 -13.98
C ALA A 362 -3.85 -0.34 -14.78
N LEU A 363 -3.14 -1.46 -14.61
CA LEU A 363 -1.93 -1.76 -15.36
C LEU A 363 -2.20 -1.95 -16.85
N LYS A 364 -3.29 -2.63 -17.23
CA LYS A 364 -3.67 -2.79 -18.63
C LYS A 364 -3.94 -1.43 -19.29
N TYR A 365 -4.63 -0.52 -18.61
CA TYR A 365 -4.89 0.85 -19.07
C TYR A 365 -3.60 1.63 -19.31
N TRP A 366 -2.72 1.72 -18.30
CA TRP A 366 -1.49 2.51 -18.40
C TRP A 366 -0.44 1.90 -19.32
N SER A 367 -0.31 0.57 -19.32
CA SER A 367 0.68 -0.13 -20.16
C SER A 367 0.21 -0.34 -21.58
N LYS A 368 -1.07 -0.11 -21.91
CA LYS A 368 -1.67 -0.52 -23.19
C LYS A 368 -1.39 -2.00 -23.51
N GLY A 369 -1.36 -2.85 -22.48
CA GLY A 369 -1.06 -4.28 -22.59
C GLY A 369 0.43 -4.65 -22.73
N GLN A 370 1.36 -3.68 -22.63
CA GLN A 370 2.81 -3.95 -22.78
C GLN A 370 3.45 -4.64 -21.58
N VAL A 371 2.73 -4.77 -20.46
CA VAL A 371 3.24 -5.37 -19.22
C VAL A 371 2.35 -6.51 -18.80
N GLN A 372 2.96 -7.68 -18.55
CA GLN A 372 2.30 -8.84 -17.99
C GLN A 372 2.21 -8.71 -16.47
N THR A 373 1.02 -8.88 -15.93
CA THR A 373 0.76 -8.87 -14.48
C THR A 373 0.54 -10.30 -14.00
N THR A 374 1.18 -10.68 -12.89
CA THR A 374 1.02 -12.01 -12.26
C THR A 374 0.91 -11.86 -10.75
N PHE A 375 0.06 -12.66 -10.11
CA PHE A 375 -0.14 -12.67 -8.66
C PHE A 375 0.27 -14.02 -8.10
N LEU A 376 0.93 -14.02 -6.94
CA LEU A 376 1.49 -15.24 -6.34
C LEU A 376 0.54 -15.83 -5.28
N CYS A 377 0.20 -17.12 -5.37
CA CYS A 377 -0.82 -17.73 -4.49
C CYS A 377 -0.39 -17.94 -3.02
N HIS A 378 0.92 -18.08 -2.75
CA HIS A 378 1.48 -18.28 -1.39
C HIS A 378 2.27 -17.04 -0.93
N GLU A 379 1.81 -15.87 -1.36
CA GLU A 379 2.53 -14.60 -1.33
C GLU A 379 2.92 -14.08 0.07
N GLY A 380 2.08 -14.33 1.08
CA GLY A 380 2.34 -13.89 2.46
C GLY A 380 3.48 -14.64 3.16
N PHE A 381 3.81 -15.86 2.71
CA PHE A 381 4.74 -16.75 3.39
C PHE A 381 6.15 -16.75 2.82
N MET A 382 6.38 -16.08 1.68
CA MET A 382 7.67 -16.10 1.00
C MET A 382 8.83 -15.57 1.87
N GLY A 383 8.58 -14.57 2.71
CA GLY A 383 9.59 -14.05 3.64
C GLY A 383 9.97 -15.08 4.71
N ALA A 384 8.97 -15.74 5.29
CA ALA A 384 9.17 -16.80 6.28
C ALA A 384 9.86 -18.02 5.65
N LEU A 385 9.45 -18.43 4.45
CA LEU A 385 10.06 -19.52 3.71
C LEU A 385 11.51 -19.20 3.32
N GLY A 386 11.80 -17.96 2.91
CA GLY A 386 13.15 -17.50 2.64
C GLY A 386 14.04 -17.53 3.89
N ALA A 387 13.51 -17.13 5.05
CA ALA A 387 14.21 -17.22 6.33
C ALA A 387 14.46 -18.69 6.73
N PHE A 388 13.48 -19.57 6.53
CA PHE A 388 13.61 -21.01 6.76
C PHE A 388 14.72 -21.63 5.89
N PHE A 389 14.71 -21.40 4.58
CA PHE A 389 15.78 -21.89 3.71
C PHE A 389 17.13 -21.25 3.99
N SER A 390 17.16 -20.00 4.45
CA SER A 390 18.41 -19.37 4.89
C SER A 390 18.96 -20.06 6.14
N TYR A 391 18.09 -20.48 7.07
CA TYR A 391 18.47 -21.23 8.27
C TYR A 391 19.07 -22.60 7.89
N GLU A 392 18.44 -23.34 6.97
CA GLU A 392 18.97 -24.62 6.47
C GLU A 392 20.32 -24.45 5.74
N ASN A 393 20.52 -23.36 4.99
CA ASN A 393 21.77 -23.08 4.28
C ASN A 393 22.88 -22.48 5.17
N MET A 394 22.61 -22.16 6.43
CA MET A 394 23.58 -21.60 7.38
C MET A 394 24.42 -22.67 8.11
N GLY A 395 24.20 -23.97 7.86
CA GLY A 395 25.04 -25.04 8.43
C GLY A 395 24.98 -25.15 9.95
N ILE A 396 23.84 -24.77 10.57
CA ILE A 396 23.63 -24.79 12.02
C ILE A 396 23.22 -26.21 12.51
N ASP A 397 23.44 -27.25 11.68
CA ASP A 397 23.15 -28.64 12.04
C ASP A 397 23.97 -29.12 13.27
N GLU A 398 25.05 -28.42 13.64
CA GLU A 398 25.86 -28.75 14.83
C GLU A 398 25.44 -28.03 16.12
N LEU A 399 24.57 -27.02 16.07
CA LEU A 399 24.14 -26.28 17.26
C LEU A 399 22.61 -26.34 17.45
N ALA A 400 22.22 -27.35 18.23
CA ALA A 400 20.91 -27.60 18.81
C ALA A 400 19.90 -28.34 17.91
N ALA A 401 19.78 -29.63 18.21
CA ALA A 401 18.78 -30.57 17.75
C ALA A 401 17.34 -30.03 17.79
N ASN A 402 16.58 -30.33 16.72
CA ASN A 402 15.28 -30.99 16.91
C ASN A 402 14.79 -31.61 15.60
N ASP A 403 15.10 -32.89 15.39
CA ASP A 403 14.37 -33.74 14.44
C ASP A 403 12.85 -33.73 14.73
N PHE A 404 12.45 -33.39 15.96
CA PHE A 404 11.07 -33.15 16.37
C PHE A 404 10.38 -32.01 15.58
N ILE A 405 11.07 -30.92 15.24
CA ILE A 405 10.46 -29.82 14.47
C ILE A 405 10.24 -30.25 13.01
N LYS A 406 11.19 -31.01 12.44
CA LYS A 406 11.05 -31.62 11.11
C LYS A 406 9.89 -32.62 11.08
N GLU A 407 9.76 -33.47 12.11
CA GLU A 407 8.70 -34.48 12.19
C GLU A 407 7.32 -33.84 12.45
N VAL A 408 7.19 -32.85 13.34
CA VAL A 408 5.90 -32.19 13.62
C VAL A 408 5.35 -31.44 12.40
N LEU A 409 6.22 -30.83 11.58
CA LEU A 409 5.79 -30.06 10.40
C LEU A 409 5.57 -30.92 9.15
N LEU A 410 6.33 -32.01 8.97
CA LEU A 410 6.20 -32.91 7.82
C LEU A 410 5.18 -34.04 8.05
N SER A 411 4.78 -34.31 9.30
CA SER A 411 3.82 -35.37 9.66
C SER A 411 2.39 -34.87 9.84
N ALA A 412 2.10 -33.58 9.69
CA ALA A 412 0.74 -33.05 9.85
C ALA A 412 -0.15 -33.53 8.69
N PRO A 413 -1.11 -34.45 8.90
CA PRO A 413 -1.99 -34.90 7.83
C PRO A 413 -2.99 -33.80 7.49
N TYR A 414 -3.17 -33.58 6.20
CA TYR A 414 -4.32 -32.88 5.64
C TYR A 414 -5.62 -33.52 6.17
N MET A 415 -6.38 -32.77 6.96
CA MET A 415 -7.72 -33.17 7.40
C MET A 415 -8.73 -33.04 6.24
N THR A 416 -8.80 -34.06 5.39
CA THR A 416 -10.02 -34.42 4.65
C THR A 416 -10.07 -35.93 4.36
N GLY A 417 -10.90 -36.67 5.10
CA GLY A 417 -11.64 -37.84 4.60
C GLY A 417 -10.96 -39.22 4.47
N LYS A 418 -11.30 -40.12 5.41
CA LYS A 418 -11.35 -41.61 5.35
C LYS A 418 -10.07 -42.41 5.04
N ALA A 419 -9.64 -43.20 6.04
CA ALA A 419 -8.53 -44.15 5.97
C ALA A 419 -8.97 -45.56 5.53
N GLN A 420 -8.15 -46.21 4.69
CA GLN A 420 -7.99 -47.66 4.61
C GLN A 420 -6.49 -48.01 4.66
N ALA A 421 -6.18 -49.12 5.33
CA ALA A 421 -4.86 -49.53 5.79
C ALA A 421 -4.14 -50.51 4.85
N SER A 422 -2.79 -50.58 4.93
CA SER A 422 -1.86 -51.74 4.81
C SER A 422 -0.42 -51.28 4.46
N PRO A 423 0.67 -52.09 4.65
CA PRO A 423 1.09 -52.97 5.75
C PRO A 423 2.62 -52.75 6.10
N PRO A 424 3.39 -53.61 6.83
CA PRO A 424 4.34 -53.16 7.86
C PRO A 424 5.83 -53.10 7.43
N LEU A 425 6.62 -52.27 8.12
CA LEU A 425 8.08 -52.20 7.97
C LEU A 425 8.84 -52.83 9.15
N ASN A 426 9.96 -53.44 8.80
CA ASN A 426 10.85 -54.31 9.57
C ASN A 426 11.36 -53.81 10.93
N SER A 427 11.64 -54.80 11.77
CA SER A 427 12.23 -54.76 13.11
C SER A 427 13.62 -54.11 13.15
N ASN A 428 13.72 -52.91 13.73
CA ASN A 428 14.94 -52.40 14.38
C ASN A 428 14.68 -51.29 15.42
N LYS A 429 13.42 -51.10 15.88
CA LYS A 429 13.01 -49.97 16.75
C LYS A 429 12.84 -50.29 18.24
N LEU A 430 13.18 -51.49 18.73
CA LEU A 430 12.84 -51.87 20.12
C LEU A 430 13.74 -51.25 21.22
N ASN A 431 14.94 -50.76 20.91
CA ASN A 431 15.85 -50.27 21.97
C ASN A 431 15.69 -48.79 22.34
N ASN A 432 15.08 -47.96 21.48
CA ASN A 432 14.85 -46.53 21.78
C ASN A 432 13.53 -46.25 22.51
N GLU A 433 12.60 -47.20 22.51
CA GLU A 433 11.26 -47.01 23.10
C GLU A 433 11.26 -47.04 24.63
N PHE A 434 12.26 -47.70 25.24
CA PHE A 434 12.35 -47.84 26.70
C PHE A 434 12.85 -46.55 27.38
N GLY A 435 13.84 -45.87 26.77
CA GLY A 435 14.34 -44.59 27.28
C GLY A 435 13.32 -43.44 27.16
N LEU A 436 12.52 -43.44 26.10
CA LEU A 436 11.48 -42.43 25.87
C LEU A 436 10.33 -42.52 26.89
N LYS A 437 9.96 -43.74 27.33
CA LYS A 437 8.89 -43.91 28.33
C LYS A 437 9.30 -43.44 29.72
N GLU A 438 10.58 -43.53 30.08
CA GLU A 438 11.08 -42.99 31.34
C GLU A 438 11.18 -41.46 31.31
N GLU A 439 11.60 -40.88 30.18
CA GLU A 439 11.67 -39.42 30.01
C GLU A 439 10.28 -38.77 30.08
N VAL A 440 9.27 -39.38 29.45
CA VAL A 440 7.88 -38.92 29.50
C VAL A 440 7.33 -38.95 30.94
N LYS A 441 7.60 -40.02 31.70
CA LYS A 441 7.21 -40.08 33.12
C LYS A 441 7.90 -39.03 33.98
N ARG A 442 9.16 -38.69 33.68
CA ARG A 442 9.89 -37.61 34.34
C ARG A 442 9.22 -36.26 34.07
N LEU A 443 8.94 -35.97 32.81
CA LEU A 443 8.31 -34.71 32.39
C LEU A 443 6.87 -34.56 32.90
N GLU A 444 6.10 -35.65 32.99
CA GLU A 444 4.76 -35.63 33.59
C GLU A 444 4.81 -35.27 35.08
N LYS A 445 5.83 -35.75 35.80
CA LYS A 445 6.06 -35.41 37.20
C LYS A 445 6.45 -33.93 37.37
N ASP A 446 7.38 -33.45 36.56
CA ASP A 446 7.84 -32.05 36.60
C ASP A 446 6.69 -31.07 36.26
N ASN A 447 5.83 -31.43 35.29
CA ASN A 447 4.64 -30.64 34.98
C ASN A 447 3.63 -30.62 36.13
N ALA A 448 3.45 -31.72 36.87
CA ALA A 448 2.57 -31.75 38.02
C ALA A 448 3.09 -30.85 39.16
N GLU A 449 4.40 -30.81 39.37
CA GLU A 449 5.05 -29.92 40.36
C GLU A 449 4.91 -28.44 39.96
N LEU A 450 5.10 -28.10 38.68
CA LEU A 450 4.91 -26.74 38.16
C LEU A 450 3.45 -26.27 38.25
N LEU A 451 2.48 -27.15 37.99
CA LEU A 451 1.06 -26.84 38.15
C LEU A 451 0.71 -26.55 39.62
N ALA A 452 1.25 -27.34 40.55
CA ALA A 452 1.06 -27.11 41.98
C ALA A 452 1.64 -25.76 42.44
N GLU A 453 2.83 -25.39 41.95
CA GLU A 453 3.44 -24.09 42.27
C GLU A 453 2.66 -22.91 41.68
N THR A 454 2.14 -23.08 40.46
CA THR A 454 1.30 -22.06 39.80
C THR A 454 0.02 -21.80 40.59
N GLU A 455 -0.63 -22.85 41.10
CA GLU A 455 -1.82 -22.72 41.95
C GLU A 455 -1.51 -22.17 43.35
N ARG A 456 -0.28 -22.35 43.86
CA ARG A 456 0.18 -21.67 45.09
C ARG A 456 0.32 -20.17 44.85
N LEU A 457 1.03 -19.78 43.79
CA LEU A 457 1.27 -18.37 43.44
C LEU A 457 -0.02 -17.62 43.09
N LYS A 458 -1.02 -18.30 42.52
CA LYS A 458 -2.35 -17.70 42.29
C LYS A 458 -3.08 -17.39 43.60
N ARG A 459 -2.98 -18.27 44.61
CA ARG A 459 -3.58 -18.04 45.92
C ARG A 459 -2.88 -16.89 46.65
N GLU A 460 -1.56 -16.88 46.68
CA GLU A 460 -0.78 -15.76 47.26
C GLU A 460 -1.12 -14.42 46.59
N ASN A 461 -1.27 -14.39 45.27
CA ASN A 461 -1.70 -13.17 44.55
C ASN A 461 -3.12 -12.72 44.91
N MET A 462 -4.05 -13.65 45.17
CA MET A 462 -5.41 -13.32 45.58
C MET A 462 -5.43 -12.70 46.98
N GLU A 463 -4.63 -13.24 47.90
CA GLU A 463 -4.48 -12.72 49.27
C GLU A 463 -3.85 -11.32 49.27
N LEU A 464 -2.79 -11.12 48.47
CA LEU A 464 -2.16 -9.81 48.31
C LEU A 464 -3.11 -8.76 47.72
N LYS A 465 -3.93 -9.13 46.73
CA LYS A 465 -4.96 -8.24 46.18
C LYS A 465 -6.01 -7.87 47.22
N SER A 466 -6.49 -8.83 48.00
CA SER A 466 -7.46 -8.58 49.08
C SER A 466 -6.87 -7.65 50.16
N ALA A 467 -5.61 -7.85 50.56
CA ALA A 467 -4.93 -6.98 51.50
C ALA A 467 -4.74 -5.54 50.95
N LEU A 468 -4.43 -5.41 49.65
CA LEU A 468 -4.32 -4.12 48.97
C LEU A 468 -5.66 -3.36 48.96
N ASP A 469 -6.77 -4.06 48.69
CA ASP A 469 -8.11 -3.46 48.68
C ASP A 469 -8.57 -3.05 50.09
N GLN A 470 -8.20 -3.80 51.13
CA GLN A 470 -8.46 -3.40 52.53
C GLN A 470 -7.67 -2.17 52.96
N LEU A 471 -6.44 -1.99 52.45
CA LEU A 471 -5.63 -0.79 52.69
C LEU A 471 -6.19 0.43 51.95
N ARG A 472 -6.69 0.25 50.73
CA ARG A 472 -7.37 1.30 49.95
C ARG A 472 -8.65 1.80 50.59
N ASN A 473 -9.38 0.96 51.33
CA ASN A 473 -10.61 1.34 52.03
C ASN A 473 -10.36 1.97 53.42
N LYS A 474 -9.10 2.09 53.87
CA LYS A 474 -8.71 2.73 55.14
C LYS A 474 -8.03 4.09 54.97
N CYS A 475 -7.77 4.52 53.74
CA CYS A 475 -7.39 5.89 53.38
C CYS A 475 -8.61 6.59 52.76
#